data_AF-G3TLC2-F1
#
_entry.id   AF-G3TLC2-F1
#
_cell.length_a   1.000
_cell.length_b   1.000
_cell.length_c   1.000
_cell.angle_alpha   90.00
_cell.angle_beta   90.00
_cell.angle_gamma   90.00
#
_symmetry.space_group_name_H-M   'P 1'
#
loop_
_entity.id
_entity.type
_entity.pdbx_description
1 polymer ?
#
loop_
_entity_poly.entity_id
_entity_poly.type
_entity_poly.pdbx_seq_one_letter_code
_entity_poly.pdbx_strand_id
1 'polypeptide(L)'
;FTVDNETLQGGFMLCFLDDGCGMSPEEASDIIYFGTSKKRLSTLKFIGQYGNGLKSHSGSMRIGKDFILFTKKEETMTCVFFSQTFCEREGLSEVVVPIPSWLTRTKEYVTNDPIKFSTEVSIIYKYSPFKTEAELMQQFDMIYGKCGTLLVIYNLKLLLNGEPELDVKTDQEDILVAGALEDTHFPERWSFRAYTSVLYFDPRMRIFIQAKRVKTKHLCHSLYRPRKYLYVTSSFKGTFKNEVKNAEEAVKIAELILKEAQMKVNKLDTTLSPPPKSEKRSYMRKRENNKMLVEKLDRIFLNFSIFNSRELKKAKTLSLFFGVSVENRSQAGMFIYSNSRLIKMREKVGPQLKLKSLLGAGVVGIVNIPLEIMEPSHNKQEFLNVQEYSHLLKVMGQYLVQYCKDTGISEYFVIR
;
A
#
# COMPACT_ATOMS: atom_id res chain seq x y z
N PHE A 1 9.64 5.58 -15.00
CA PHE A 1 10.55 5.94 -16.11
C PHE A 1 11.61 6.87 -15.55
N THR A 2 12.70 7.08 -16.26
CA THR A 2 13.75 8.03 -15.83
C THR A 2 13.85 9.20 -16.79
N VAL A 3 14.34 10.32 -16.28
CA VAL A 3 14.63 11.52 -17.04
C VAL A 3 16.05 11.93 -16.72
N ASP A 4 16.92 11.98 -17.72
CA ASP A 4 18.33 12.31 -17.52
C ASP A 4 18.49 13.75 -17.04
N ASN A 5 19.38 13.94 -16.07
CA ASN A 5 19.76 15.25 -15.56
C ASN A 5 21.14 15.16 -14.90
N GLU A 6 22.17 15.48 -15.66
CA GLU A 6 23.58 15.39 -15.22
C GLU A 6 23.93 16.33 -14.07
N THR A 7 23.13 17.35 -13.83
CA THR A 7 23.37 18.31 -12.73
C THR A 7 22.95 17.77 -11.36
N LEU A 8 22.15 16.70 -11.34
CA LEU A 8 21.64 16.08 -10.12
C LEU A 8 22.47 14.86 -9.72
N GLN A 9 22.55 14.60 -8.43
CA GLN A 9 23.26 13.42 -7.93
C GLN A 9 22.59 12.14 -8.46
N GLY A 10 23.41 11.26 -9.07
CA GLY A 10 22.98 10.05 -9.76
C GLY A 10 22.73 10.23 -11.26
N GLY A 11 22.74 11.47 -11.77
CA GLY A 11 22.67 11.77 -13.20
C GLY A 11 21.28 11.65 -13.85
N PHE A 12 20.25 11.27 -13.10
CA PHE A 12 18.87 11.20 -13.58
C PHE A 12 17.85 11.32 -12.44
N MET A 13 16.60 11.60 -12.82
CA MET A 13 15.43 11.59 -11.94
C MET A 13 14.61 10.32 -12.17
N LEU A 14 14.10 9.73 -11.09
CA LEU A 14 13.20 8.58 -11.14
C LEU A 14 11.74 9.03 -10.99
N CYS A 15 10.95 8.81 -12.03
CA CYS A 15 9.59 9.29 -12.13
C CYS A 15 8.55 8.14 -12.10
N PHE A 16 7.54 8.28 -11.23
CA PHE A 16 6.38 7.41 -11.15
C PHE A 16 5.13 8.22 -11.50
N LEU A 17 4.50 7.88 -12.62
CA LEU A 17 3.27 8.53 -13.09
C LEU A 17 2.13 7.51 -13.04
N ASP A 18 1.02 7.89 -12.43
CA ASP A 18 -0.23 7.14 -12.43
C ASP A 18 -1.43 8.00 -12.88
N ASP A 19 -2.41 7.31 -13.47
CA ASP A 19 -3.72 7.83 -13.88
C ASP A 19 -4.81 7.55 -12.83
N GLY A 20 -4.41 7.49 -11.56
CA GLY A 20 -5.28 7.21 -10.42
C GLY A 20 -6.21 8.38 -10.07
N CYS A 21 -6.82 8.31 -8.89
CA CYS A 21 -7.80 9.31 -8.44
C CYS A 21 -7.19 10.66 -8.02
N GLY A 22 -5.86 10.76 -7.94
CA GLY A 22 -5.17 11.93 -7.41
C GLY A 22 -5.55 12.25 -5.96
N MET A 23 -5.18 13.44 -5.51
CA MET A 23 -5.42 13.94 -4.15
C MET A 23 -5.88 15.40 -4.18
N SER A 24 -6.84 15.74 -3.30
CA SER A 24 -7.19 17.15 -3.03
C SER A 24 -6.11 17.82 -2.18
N PRO A 25 -6.10 19.15 -2.03
CA PRO A 25 -5.16 19.85 -1.16
C PRO A 25 -5.16 19.31 0.28
N GLU A 26 -6.32 18.96 0.82
CA GLU A 26 -6.46 18.38 2.16
C GLU A 26 -5.85 16.97 2.22
N GLU A 27 -6.14 16.11 1.23
CA GLU A 27 -5.56 14.76 1.16
C GLU A 27 -4.04 14.79 0.94
N ALA A 28 -3.54 15.78 0.18
CA ALA A 28 -2.12 16.02 -0.02
C ALA A 28 -1.44 16.48 1.28
N SER A 29 -2.11 17.31 2.09
CA SER A 29 -1.63 17.68 3.42
C SER A 29 -1.60 16.47 4.37
N ASP A 30 -2.49 15.49 4.21
CA ASP A 30 -2.45 14.25 5.00
C ASP A 30 -1.18 13.41 4.74
N ILE A 31 -0.46 13.66 3.64
CA ILE A 31 0.79 12.94 3.31
C ILE A 31 1.89 13.26 4.31
N ILE A 32 1.97 14.46 4.87
CA ILE A 32 3.10 14.78 5.78
C ILE A 32 2.98 14.10 7.14
N TYR A 33 1.78 13.70 7.55
CA TYR A 33 1.58 13.00 8.81
C TYR A 33 1.99 11.53 8.72
N PHE A 34 2.81 11.11 9.68
CA PHE A 34 3.26 9.73 9.80
C PHE A 34 2.21 8.88 10.53
N GLY A 35 2.06 7.62 10.11
CA GLY A 35 1.17 6.66 10.77
C GLY A 35 -0.32 6.81 10.48
N THR A 36 -0.75 7.85 9.76
CA THR A 36 -2.17 8.07 9.45
C THR A 36 -2.52 7.50 8.06
N SER A 37 -3.63 6.76 7.99
CA SER A 37 -4.16 6.25 6.73
C SER A 37 -5.66 6.04 6.82
N LYS A 38 -6.42 6.82 6.04
CA LYS A 38 -7.89 6.63 5.88
C LYS A 38 -8.24 5.26 5.27
N LYS A 39 -7.28 4.62 4.59
CA LYS A 39 -7.45 3.30 3.96
C LYS A 39 -7.64 2.16 4.98
N ARG A 40 -7.22 2.37 6.23
CA ARG A 40 -7.41 1.40 7.34
C ARG A 40 -8.87 1.24 7.76
N LEU A 41 -9.67 2.28 7.55
CA LEU A 41 -11.08 2.30 7.91
C LEU A 41 -11.99 1.76 6.79
N SER A 42 -11.43 1.45 5.62
CA SER A 42 -12.21 0.98 4.48
C SER A 42 -12.47 -0.52 4.55
N THR A 43 -13.66 -0.94 4.17
CA THR A 43 -13.98 -2.36 3.89
C THR A 43 -13.30 -2.86 2.61
N LEU A 44 -12.77 -1.94 1.78
CA LEU A 44 -11.98 -2.28 0.60
C LEU A 44 -10.57 -2.67 1.03
N LYS A 45 -10.09 -3.77 0.44
CA LYS A 45 -8.81 -4.37 0.80
C LYS A 45 -7.65 -3.61 0.17
N PHE A 46 -7.27 -2.46 0.73
CA PHE A 46 -6.11 -1.70 0.28
C PHE A 46 -4.78 -2.28 0.78
N ILE A 47 -3.71 -2.14 -0.01
CA ILE A 47 -2.35 -2.54 0.39
C ILE A 47 -1.73 -1.53 1.39
N GLY A 48 -2.06 -0.25 1.25
CA GLY A 48 -1.50 0.82 2.07
C GLY A 48 -2.24 0.98 3.40
N GLN A 49 -1.70 0.44 4.49
CA GLN A 49 -2.33 0.48 5.82
C GLN A 49 -1.61 1.40 6.81
N TYR A 50 -0.28 1.48 6.75
CA TYR A 50 0.54 2.11 7.79
C TYR A 50 0.78 3.62 7.65
N GLY A 51 0.38 4.26 6.55
CA GLY A 51 0.63 5.70 6.33
C GLY A 51 2.10 6.09 6.04
N ASN A 52 3.03 5.13 6.03
CA ASN A 52 4.48 5.41 5.98
C ASN A 52 5.17 5.10 4.65
N GLY A 53 4.50 4.40 3.72
CA GLY A 53 5.15 3.81 2.54
C GLY A 53 5.83 4.81 1.61
N LEU A 54 5.27 6.03 1.47
CA LEU A 54 5.86 7.06 0.63
C LEU A 54 7.07 7.72 1.32
N LYS A 55 6.94 8.09 2.59
CA LYS A 55 7.84 9.06 3.27
C LYS A 55 9.01 8.43 4.02
N SER A 56 8.93 7.14 4.30
CA SER A 56 9.91 6.48 5.17
C SER A 56 11.23 6.16 4.45
N HIS A 57 12.26 5.89 5.25
CA HIS A 57 13.54 5.29 4.84
C HIS A 57 13.40 3.93 4.13
N SER A 58 12.19 3.40 3.95
CA SER A 58 11.89 2.21 3.15
C SER A 58 11.19 2.52 1.81
N GLY A 59 10.92 3.79 1.51
CA GLY A 59 10.24 4.26 0.30
C GLY A 59 11.06 5.30 -0.48
N SER A 60 10.53 6.51 -0.65
CA SER A 60 11.20 7.57 -1.43
C SER A 60 12.57 7.97 -0.89
N MET A 61 12.66 8.16 0.44
CA MET A 61 13.90 8.55 1.14
C MET A 61 14.97 7.44 1.14
N ARG A 62 14.60 6.19 0.79
CA ARG A 62 15.58 5.14 0.54
C ARG A 62 16.28 5.35 -0.80
N ILE A 63 15.53 5.78 -1.80
CA ILE A 63 15.99 5.82 -3.19
C ILE A 63 16.74 7.13 -3.48
N GLY A 64 16.20 8.25 -3.02
CA GLY A 64 16.79 9.57 -3.22
C GLY A 64 16.70 10.42 -1.96
N LYS A 65 17.47 11.51 -1.95
CA LYS A 65 17.49 12.48 -0.85
C LYS A 65 16.27 13.39 -0.87
N ASP A 66 15.73 13.67 -2.05
CA ASP A 66 14.65 14.62 -2.25
C ASP A 66 13.59 14.03 -3.19
N PHE A 67 12.32 14.39 -2.97
CA PHE A 67 11.26 14.13 -3.93
C PHE A 67 10.28 15.30 -4.02
N ILE A 68 9.65 15.40 -5.19
CA ILE A 68 8.57 16.33 -5.45
C ILE A 68 7.40 15.54 -6.06
N LEU A 69 6.21 15.77 -5.53
CA LEU A 69 4.99 15.08 -5.92
C LEU A 69 4.02 16.09 -6.49
N PHE A 70 3.55 15.82 -7.69
CA PHE A 70 2.49 16.55 -8.37
C PHE A 70 1.25 15.68 -8.36
N THR A 71 0.12 16.22 -7.94
CA THR A 71 -1.14 15.50 -7.96
C THR A 71 -2.25 16.39 -8.47
N LYS A 72 -3.19 15.79 -9.18
CA LYS A 72 -4.34 16.47 -9.76
C LYS A 72 -5.59 15.73 -9.34
N LYS A 73 -6.58 16.46 -8.84
CA LYS A 73 -7.90 15.94 -8.53
C LYS A 73 -8.95 16.96 -8.95
N GLU A 74 -9.61 16.65 -10.06
CA GLU A 74 -10.71 17.43 -10.62
C GLU A 74 -10.30 18.89 -10.90
N GLU A 75 -10.74 19.82 -10.06
CA GLU A 75 -10.53 21.27 -10.23
C GLU A 75 -9.25 21.76 -9.54
N THR A 76 -8.55 20.91 -8.80
CA THR A 76 -7.35 21.28 -8.03
C THR A 76 -6.13 20.49 -8.46
N MET A 77 -4.97 21.13 -8.39
CA MET A 77 -3.67 20.51 -8.54
C MET A 77 -2.74 20.99 -7.43
N THR A 78 -2.02 20.06 -6.82
CA THR A 78 -1.20 20.33 -5.63
C THR A 78 0.20 19.77 -5.84
N CYS A 79 1.19 20.55 -5.44
CA CYS A 79 2.58 20.13 -5.37
C CYS A 79 2.92 19.87 -3.90
N VAL A 80 3.57 18.74 -3.60
CA VAL A 80 4.11 18.42 -2.28
C VAL A 80 5.61 18.26 -2.44
N PHE A 81 6.38 19.11 -1.78
CA PHE A 81 7.82 19.12 -1.93
C PHE A 81 8.54 18.67 -0.66
N PHE A 82 9.21 17.52 -0.72
CA PHE A 82 9.94 16.95 0.40
C PHE A 82 11.45 16.97 0.09
N SER A 83 12.18 17.89 0.73
CA SER A 83 13.61 18.04 0.48
C SER A 83 14.43 18.07 1.76
N GLN A 84 15.23 17.02 1.95
CA GLN A 84 16.27 16.99 2.98
C GLN A 84 17.36 18.01 2.66
N THR A 85 17.67 18.21 1.38
CA THR A 85 18.65 19.21 0.93
C THR A 85 18.26 20.63 1.37
N PHE A 86 16.98 20.99 1.25
CA PHE A 86 16.44 22.25 1.76
C PHE A 86 16.59 22.36 3.28
N CYS A 87 16.11 21.36 4.02
CA CYS A 87 16.14 21.39 5.48
C CYS A 87 17.58 21.50 6.02
N GLU A 88 18.51 20.73 5.46
CA GLU A 88 19.92 20.75 5.86
C GLU A 88 20.61 22.08 5.53
N ARG A 89 20.37 22.64 4.32
CA ARG A 89 21.02 23.90 3.91
C ARG A 89 20.54 25.10 4.70
N GLU A 90 19.26 25.12 5.08
CA GLU A 90 18.69 26.18 5.90
C GLU A 90 18.82 25.89 7.42
N GLY A 91 19.48 24.79 7.80
CA GLY A 91 19.73 24.45 9.20
C GLY A 91 18.46 24.13 10.01
N LEU A 92 17.41 23.65 9.35
CA LEU A 92 16.12 23.37 9.98
C LEU A 92 16.20 22.07 10.79
N SER A 93 15.82 22.14 12.06
CA SER A 93 15.66 20.98 12.94
C SER A 93 14.35 20.23 12.70
N GLU A 94 13.35 20.91 12.13
CA GLU A 94 12.03 20.36 11.82
C GLU A 94 11.87 20.09 10.32
N VAL A 95 11.01 19.12 9.99
CA VAL A 95 10.69 18.80 8.60
C VAL A 95 9.65 19.80 8.08
N VAL A 96 10.11 20.75 7.27
CA VAL A 96 9.25 21.73 6.61
C VAL A 96 8.97 21.28 5.18
N VAL A 97 7.68 21.21 4.82
CA VAL A 97 7.21 20.68 3.53
C VAL A 97 6.34 21.74 2.84
N PRO A 98 6.80 22.37 1.76
CA PRO A 98 5.97 23.24 0.93
C PRO A 98 4.84 22.46 0.24
N ILE A 99 3.59 22.95 0.36
CA ILE A 99 2.41 22.32 -0.24
C ILE A 99 1.53 23.34 -0.99
N PRO A 100 2.07 24.04 -2.02
CA PRO A 100 1.26 24.97 -2.79
C PRO A 100 0.23 24.23 -3.67
N SER A 101 -0.93 24.87 -3.83
CA SER A 101 -2.04 24.35 -4.63
C SER A 101 -2.55 25.39 -5.61
N TRP A 102 -3.08 24.93 -6.73
CA TRP A 102 -3.62 25.74 -7.81
C TRP A 102 -4.95 25.20 -8.32
N LEU A 103 -5.75 26.08 -8.92
CA LEU A 103 -6.89 25.70 -9.73
C LEU A 103 -6.42 25.15 -11.07
N THR A 104 -6.94 24.00 -11.46
CA THR A 104 -6.54 23.29 -12.70
C THR A 104 -6.82 24.14 -13.96
N ARG A 105 -7.90 24.91 -13.97
CA ARG A 105 -8.34 25.67 -15.16
C ARG A 105 -7.66 27.02 -15.31
N THR A 106 -7.64 27.80 -14.22
CA THR A 106 -7.13 29.18 -14.24
C THR A 106 -5.65 29.26 -13.87
N LYS A 107 -5.09 28.20 -13.29
CA LYS A 107 -3.74 28.18 -12.70
C LYS A 107 -3.55 29.23 -11.60
N GLU A 108 -4.63 29.71 -11.01
CA GLU A 108 -4.59 30.60 -9.84
C GLU A 108 -4.33 29.80 -8.57
N TYR A 109 -3.64 30.40 -7.59
CA TYR A 109 -3.33 29.75 -6.34
C TYR A 109 -4.57 29.53 -5.46
N VAL A 110 -4.60 28.41 -4.75
CA VAL A 110 -5.65 28.04 -3.80
C VAL A 110 -5.07 28.19 -2.39
N THR A 111 -5.09 29.41 -1.87
CA THR A 111 -4.66 29.70 -0.48
C THR A 111 -5.36 30.93 0.07
N ASN A 112 -5.56 30.95 1.38
CA ASN A 112 -5.99 32.13 2.12
C ASN A 112 -4.81 33.00 2.58
N ASP A 113 -3.58 32.51 2.41
CA ASP A 113 -2.33 33.17 2.80
C ASP A 113 -1.38 33.26 1.59
N PRO A 114 -1.40 34.39 0.86
CA PRO A 114 -0.54 34.62 -0.30
C PRO A 114 0.96 34.69 0.02
N ILE A 115 1.32 35.13 1.24
CA ILE A 115 2.72 35.25 1.67
C ILE A 115 3.32 33.85 1.85
N LYS A 116 2.57 32.97 2.53
CA LYS A 116 2.93 31.56 2.64
C LYS A 116 3.13 30.92 1.27
N PHE A 117 2.16 31.10 0.37
CA PHE A 117 2.23 30.52 -0.97
C PHE A 117 3.46 31.00 -1.76
N SER A 118 3.73 32.31 -1.75
CA SER A 118 4.92 32.88 -2.40
C SER A 118 6.21 32.28 -1.83
N THR A 119 6.26 32.09 -0.51
CA THR A 119 7.42 31.47 0.17
C THR A 119 7.58 30.01 -0.23
N GLU A 120 6.50 29.22 -0.22
CA GLU A 120 6.49 27.80 -0.59
C GLU A 120 7.00 27.59 -2.03
N VAL A 121 6.49 28.39 -2.96
CA VAL A 121 6.88 28.34 -4.36
C VAL A 121 8.33 28.78 -4.56
N SER A 122 8.78 29.81 -3.83
CA SER A 122 10.18 30.25 -3.87
C SER A 122 11.15 29.17 -3.38
N ILE A 123 10.78 28.42 -2.34
CA ILE A 123 11.56 27.27 -1.85
C ILE A 123 11.66 26.19 -2.94
N ILE A 124 10.55 25.89 -3.62
CA ILE A 124 10.52 24.92 -4.72
C ILE A 124 11.45 25.36 -5.86
N TYR A 125 11.39 26.62 -6.30
CA TYR A 125 12.27 27.11 -7.36
C TYR A 125 13.75 27.09 -6.97
N LYS A 126 14.06 27.37 -5.71
CA LYS A 126 15.44 27.33 -5.21
C LYS A 126 15.99 25.90 -5.18
N TYR A 127 15.24 24.95 -4.63
CA TYR A 127 15.76 23.64 -4.22
C TYR A 127 15.31 22.44 -5.07
N SER A 128 14.20 22.55 -5.81
CA SER A 128 13.74 21.49 -6.71
C SER A 128 14.47 21.52 -8.06
N PRO A 129 14.35 20.49 -8.91
CA PRO A 129 14.88 20.52 -10.27
C PRO A 129 14.17 21.55 -11.17
N PHE A 130 13.00 22.05 -10.76
CA PHE A 130 12.15 22.96 -11.53
C PHE A 130 12.31 24.38 -10.98
N LYS A 131 12.93 25.26 -11.75
CA LYS A 131 13.39 26.59 -11.33
C LYS A 131 12.41 27.71 -11.64
N THR A 132 11.39 27.43 -12.45
CA THR A 132 10.40 28.41 -12.89
C THR A 132 8.97 27.87 -12.78
N GLU A 133 8.00 28.77 -12.76
CA GLU A 133 6.58 28.40 -12.80
C GLU A 133 6.23 27.58 -14.04
N ALA A 134 6.78 27.97 -15.20
CA ALA A 134 6.55 27.27 -16.45
C ALA A 134 7.03 25.80 -16.38
N GLU A 135 8.24 25.56 -15.86
CA GLU A 135 8.78 24.21 -15.67
C GLU A 135 7.96 23.37 -14.69
N LEU A 136 7.48 23.99 -13.61
CA LEU A 136 6.63 23.34 -12.62
C LEU A 136 5.28 22.95 -13.23
N MET A 137 4.67 23.85 -14.00
CA MET A 137 3.40 23.62 -14.68
C MET A 137 3.50 22.53 -15.75
N GLN A 138 4.63 22.43 -16.46
CA GLN A 138 4.88 21.33 -17.38
C GLN A 138 4.81 19.95 -16.70
N GLN A 139 5.16 19.85 -15.41
CA GLN A 139 5.03 18.58 -14.67
C GLN A 139 3.58 18.19 -14.42
N PHE A 140 2.69 19.17 -14.18
CA PHE A 140 1.25 18.92 -14.10
C PHE A 140 0.66 18.54 -15.46
N ASP A 141 1.16 19.12 -16.55
CA ASP A 141 0.71 18.81 -17.92
C ASP A 141 1.05 17.35 -18.32
N MET A 142 2.05 16.72 -17.69
CA MET A 142 2.32 15.28 -17.87
C MET A 142 1.19 14.38 -17.35
N ILE A 143 0.35 14.89 -16.43
CA ILE A 143 -0.83 14.19 -15.93
C ILE A 143 -1.99 14.44 -16.91
N TYR A 144 -2.06 13.63 -17.96
CA TYR A 144 -3.04 13.76 -19.05
C TYR A 144 -4.51 13.74 -18.59
N GLY A 145 -4.81 13.10 -17.46
CA GLY A 145 -6.16 12.96 -16.94
C GLY A 145 -6.70 14.20 -16.21
N LYS A 146 -7.99 14.13 -15.83
CA LYS A 146 -8.55 15.03 -14.80
C LYS A 146 -8.01 14.70 -13.41
N CYS A 147 -7.54 13.47 -13.22
CA CYS A 147 -6.93 13.00 -12.00
C CYS A 147 -5.64 12.23 -12.31
N GLY A 148 -4.73 12.20 -11.34
CA GLY A 148 -3.50 11.41 -11.40
C GLY A 148 -2.44 11.94 -10.46
N THR A 149 -1.32 11.22 -10.38
CA THR A 149 -0.18 11.61 -9.54
C THR A 149 1.13 11.33 -10.27
N LEU A 150 2.05 12.29 -10.21
CA LEU A 150 3.43 12.18 -10.66
C LEU A 150 4.35 12.37 -9.44
N LEU A 151 5.13 11.36 -9.11
CA LEU A 151 6.18 11.42 -8.11
C LEU A 151 7.54 11.44 -8.81
N VAL A 152 8.35 12.45 -8.52
CA VAL A 152 9.71 12.61 -9.03
C VAL A 152 10.69 12.51 -7.86
N ILE A 153 11.52 11.48 -7.86
CA ILE A 153 12.59 11.27 -6.88
C ILE A 153 13.91 11.64 -7.53
N TYR A 154 14.73 12.42 -6.85
CA TYR A 154 16.02 12.87 -7.35
C TYR A 154 17.06 12.95 -6.24
N ASN A 155 18.30 13.30 -6.62
CA ASN A 155 19.47 13.17 -5.76
C ASN A 155 19.60 11.74 -5.22
N LEU A 156 19.77 10.80 -6.15
CA LEU A 156 19.71 9.36 -5.91
C LEU A 156 20.88 8.89 -5.04
N LYS A 157 20.64 7.84 -4.25
CA LYS A 157 21.71 7.21 -3.46
C LYS A 157 22.77 6.61 -4.39
N LEU A 158 24.03 6.82 -4.01
CA LEU A 158 25.19 6.34 -4.74
C LEU A 158 25.84 5.19 -3.97
N LEU A 159 26.44 4.28 -4.71
CA LEU A 159 27.34 3.25 -4.21
C LEU A 159 28.69 3.88 -3.81
N LEU A 160 29.54 3.08 -3.15
CA LEU A 160 30.88 3.52 -2.72
C LEU A 160 31.79 3.95 -3.88
N ASN A 161 31.53 3.45 -5.09
CA ASN A 161 32.25 3.82 -6.31
C ASN A 161 31.74 5.13 -6.94
N GLY A 162 30.72 5.78 -6.37
CA GLY A 162 30.12 7.02 -6.88
C GLY A 162 29.01 6.84 -7.92
N GLU A 163 28.74 5.61 -8.37
CA GLU A 163 27.66 5.32 -9.33
C GLU A 163 26.30 5.17 -8.63
N PRO A 164 25.18 5.46 -9.30
CA PRO A 164 23.85 5.23 -8.72
C PRO A 164 23.58 3.75 -8.44
N GLU A 165 22.83 3.45 -7.37
CA GLU A 165 22.42 2.07 -7.05
C GLU A 165 21.52 1.42 -8.13
N LEU A 166 20.88 2.26 -8.96
CA LEU A 166 20.00 1.85 -10.03
C LEU A 166 20.68 2.06 -11.38
N ASP A 167 20.80 1.00 -12.15
CA ASP A 167 21.33 1.02 -13.51
C ASP A 167 20.19 1.09 -14.52
N VAL A 168 20.17 2.17 -15.29
CA VAL A 168 19.19 2.43 -16.35
C VAL A 168 19.83 2.50 -17.73
N LYS A 169 21.14 2.21 -17.83
CA LYS A 169 21.92 2.32 -19.07
C LYS A 169 22.12 0.96 -19.73
N THR A 170 22.32 -0.11 -18.94
CA THR A 170 22.56 -1.46 -19.47
C THR A 170 21.37 -2.00 -20.28
N ASP A 171 20.15 -1.78 -19.80
CA ASP A 171 18.92 -2.12 -20.51
C ASP A 171 18.01 -0.89 -20.56
N GLN A 172 17.82 -0.35 -21.77
CA GLN A 172 16.98 0.82 -22.01
C GLN A 172 15.50 0.57 -21.70
N GLU A 173 15.06 -0.69 -21.64
CA GLU A 173 13.69 -1.07 -21.29
C GLU A 173 13.57 -1.46 -19.80
N ASP A 174 14.61 -1.41 -18.97
CA ASP A 174 14.55 -1.86 -17.58
C ASP A 174 15.19 -0.85 -16.60
N ILE A 175 15.07 -1.16 -15.31
CA ILE A 175 15.80 -0.54 -14.22
C ILE A 175 16.41 -1.69 -13.43
N LEU A 176 17.73 -1.81 -13.47
CA LEU A 176 18.49 -2.89 -12.87
C LEU A 176 19.13 -2.45 -11.55
N VAL A 177 19.47 -3.40 -10.70
CA VAL A 177 20.31 -3.16 -9.52
C VAL A 177 21.77 -3.18 -9.94
N ALA A 178 22.48 -2.07 -9.73
CA ALA A 178 23.89 -1.97 -10.08
C ALA A 178 24.73 -2.95 -9.26
N GLY A 179 25.63 -3.69 -9.92
CA GLY A 179 26.54 -4.65 -9.27
C GLY A 179 25.93 -6.01 -8.90
N ALA A 180 24.69 -6.32 -9.30
CA ALA A 180 24.01 -7.58 -8.98
C ALA A 180 24.45 -8.79 -9.84
N LEU A 181 25.76 -9.04 -9.94
CA LEU A 181 26.34 -10.09 -10.79
C LEU A 181 26.27 -11.51 -10.18
N GLU A 182 26.02 -11.64 -8.88
CA GLU A 182 26.17 -12.93 -8.17
C GLU A 182 24.89 -13.78 -8.10
N ASP A 183 23.69 -13.20 -8.29
CA ASP A 183 22.41 -13.93 -8.20
C ASP A 183 21.61 -13.88 -9.52
N THR A 184 22.27 -14.28 -10.59
CA THR A 184 21.68 -14.36 -11.95
C THR A 184 20.53 -15.37 -12.06
N HIS A 185 20.36 -16.24 -11.07
CA HIS A 185 19.35 -17.31 -11.08
C HIS A 185 17.91 -16.79 -10.94
N PHE A 186 17.74 -15.63 -10.29
CA PHE A 186 16.42 -15.05 -9.99
C PHE A 186 16.32 -13.62 -10.52
N PRO A 187 15.79 -13.43 -11.75
CA PRO A 187 15.63 -12.11 -12.36
C PRO A 187 14.92 -11.09 -11.48
N GLU A 188 13.96 -11.53 -10.65
CA GLU A 188 13.18 -10.64 -9.78
C GLU A 188 14.00 -9.96 -8.67
N ARG A 189 15.25 -10.37 -8.45
CA ARG A 189 16.15 -9.76 -7.46
C ARG A 189 16.97 -8.60 -8.01
N TRP A 190 17.14 -8.53 -9.32
CA TRP A 190 18.02 -7.54 -9.96
C TRP A 190 17.36 -6.78 -11.11
N SER A 191 16.28 -7.29 -11.70
CA SER A 191 15.47 -6.63 -12.74
C SER A 191 14.14 -6.13 -12.15
N PHE A 192 13.90 -4.82 -12.23
CA PHE A 192 12.65 -4.23 -11.76
C PHE A 192 11.47 -4.66 -12.64
N ARG A 193 11.67 -4.84 -13.95
CA ARG A 193 10.69 -5.41 -14.88
C ARG A 193 10.29 -6.84 -14.51
N ALA A 194 11.26 -7.69 -14.16
CA ALA A 194 10.97 -9.04 -13.70
C ALA A 194 10.20 -9.02 -12.37
N TYR A 195 10.65 -8.23 -11.39
CA TYR A 195 9.98 -8.09 -10.10
C TYR A 195 8.54 -7.59 -10.22
N THR A 196 8.32 -6.52 -10.98
CA THR A 196 6.99 -5.93 -11.19
C THR A 196 6.03 -6.86 -11.93
N SER A 197 6.54 -7.80 -12.75
CA SER A 197 5.70 -8.78 -13.44
C SER A 197 4.95 -9.73 -12.51
N VAL A 198 5.50 -10.00 -11.32
CA VAL A 198 4.94 -10.92 -10.30
C VAL A 198 4.53 -10.21 -9.01
N LEU A 199 4.67 -8.88 -8.96
CA LEU A 199 4.43 -8.06 -7.76
C LEU A 199 3.02 -8.22 -7.19
N TYR A 200 2.04 -8.44 -8.07
CA TYR A 200 0.64 -8.59 -7.69
C TYR A 200 0.11 -9.98 -8.01
N PHE A 201 -0.67 -10.54 -7.10
CA PHE A 201 -1.34 -11.84 -7.30
C PHE A 201 -2.41 -11.75 -8.39
N ASP A 202 -3.19 -10.66 -8.39
CA ASP A 202 -4.22 -10.34 -9.37
C ASP A 202 -3.88 -8.99 -10.04
N PRO A 203 -2.94 -8.96 -11.00
CA PRO A 203 -2.49 -7.73 -11.64
C PRO A 203 -3.58 -7.12 -12.54
N ARG A 204 -4.12 -5.98 -12.12
CA ARG A 204 -5.10 -5.19 -12.92
C ARG A 204 -4.51 -3.91 -13.49
N MET A 205 -3.61 -3.28 -12.72
CA MET A 205 -2.89 -2.08 -13.13
C MET A 205 -1.88 -2.44 -14.21
N ARG A 206 -1.85 -1.65 -15.30
CA ARG A 206 -0.83 -1.78 -16.34
C ARG A 206 0.41 -1.03 -15.87
N ILE A 207 1.56 -1.70 -15.94
CA ILE A 207 2.86 -1.13 -15.54
C ILE A 207 3.69 -0.88 -16.80
N PHE A 208 4.31 0.29 -16.88
CA PHE A 208 5.26 0.66 -17.92
C PHE A 208 6.58 1.06 -17.27
N ILE A 209 7.68 0.48 -17.72
CA ILE A 209 9.04 0.83 -17.31
C ILE A 209 9.76 1.30 -18.57
N GLN A 210 10.41 2.47 -18.49
CA GLN A 210 11.04 3.13 -19.63
C GLN A 210 10.16 3.13 -20.90
N ALA A 211 8.91 3.59 -20.76
CA ALA A 211 7.87 3.58 -21.80
C ALA A 211 7.44 2.20 -22.36
N LYS A 212 8.09 1.11 -21.96
CA LYS A 212 7.75 -0.24 -22.41
C LYS A 212 6.86 -0.97 -21.40
N ARG A 213 5.71 -1.46 -21.88
CA ARG A 213 4.74 -2.22 -21.08
C ARG A 213 5.39 -3.47 -20.46
N VAL A 214 5.20 -3.67 -19.16
CA VAL A 214 5.57 -4.89 -18.44
C VAL A 214 4.51 -5.96 -18.70
N LYS A 215 4.95 -7.17 -19.05
CA LYS A 215 4.07 -8.34 -19.18
C LYS A 215 3.81 -8.93 -17.79
N THR A 216 2.80 -8.42 -17.10
CA THR A 216 2.37 -8.96 -15.81
C THR A 216 1.87 -10.40 -15.93
N LYS A 217 2.21 -11.24 -14.95
CA LYS A 217 1.89 -12.67 -14.96
C LYS A 217 0.89 -13.00 -13.85
N HIS A 218 -0.20 -13.67 -14.21
CA HIS A 218 -0.96 -14.43 -13.22
C HIS A 218 -0.20 -15.72 -12.96
N LEU A 219 0.64 -15.72 -11.92
CA LEU A 219 1.59 -16.81 -11.70
C LEU A 219 0.89 -18.17 -11.54
N CYS A 220 -0.29 -18.21 -10.92
CA CYS A 220 -1.11 -19.42 -10.80
C CYS A 220 -1.55 -20.04 -12.15
N HIS A 221 -1.64 -19.23 -13.21
CA HIS A 221 -2.02 -19.67 -14.56
C HIS A 221 -0.81 -19.93 -15.46
N SER A 222 0.40 -19.62 -15.00
CA SER A 222 1.64 -19.73 -15.78
C SER A 222 2.41 -21.03 -15.51
N LEU A 223 1.86 -21.92 -14.67
CA LEU A 223 2.52 -23.15 -14.23
C LEU A 223 1.91 -24.38 -14.89
N TYR A 224 2.73 -25.42 -15.07
CA TYR A 224 2.28 -26.72 -15.56
C TYR A 224 1.59 -27.53 -14.47
N ARG A 225 0.47 -28.19 -14.85
CA ARG A 225 -0.40 -28.97 -13.95
C ARG A 225 -0.70 -28.25 -12.63
N PRO A 226 -1.31 -27.06 -12.67
CA PRO A 226 -1.64 -26.34 -11.45
C PRO A 226 -2.71 -27.10 -10.66
N ARG A 227 -2.54 -27.21 -9.34
CA ARG A 227 -3.54 -27.74 -8.40
C ARG A 227 -3.80 -26.75 -7.28
N LYS A 228 -5.02 -26.75 -6.79
CA LYS A 228 -5.48 -25.91 -5.68
C LYS A 228 -5.83 -26.80 -4.48
N TYR A 229 -5.31 -26.45 -3.32
CA TYR A 229 -5.63 -27.06 -2.03
C TYR A 229 -6.24 -26.03 -1.10
N LEU A 230 -7.24 -26.45 -0.33
CA LEU A 230 -7.87 -25.61 0.68
C LEU A 230 -7.31 -25.96 2.06
N TYR A 231 -6.69 -24.98 2.70
CA TYR A 231 -6.15 -25.09 4.05
C TYR A 231 -7.05 -24.31 5.02
N VAL A 232 -7.60 -25.01 6.02
CA VAL A 232 -8.41 -24.39 7.08
C VAL A 232 -7.46 -23.91 8.17
N THR A 233 -7.36 -22.60 8.38
CA THR A 233 -6.56 -22.04 9.48
C THR A 233 -7.40 -21.87 10.75
N SER A 234 -6.85 -22.29 11.89
CA SER A 234 -7.42 -22.07 13.22
C SER A 234 -7.02 -20.73 13.83
N SER A 235 -5.91 -20.12 13.40
CA SER A 235 -5.36 -18.88 14.00
C SER A 235 -6.27 -17.67 13.78
N PHE A 236 -7.01 -17.63 12.69
CA PHE A 236 -8.01 -16.60 12.42
C PHE A 236 -9.13 -16.54 13.47
N LYS A 237 -9.49 -17.68 14.11
CA LYS A 237 -10.56 -17.69 15.12
C LYS A 237 -10.20 -16.87 16.36
N GLY A 238 -8.92 -16.71 16.70
CA GLY A 238 -8.47 -15.98 17.89
C GLY A 238 -8.50 -14.47 17.69
N THR A 239 -7.81 -13.98 16.65
CA THR A 239 -7.71 -12.55 16.33
C THR A 239 -9.07 -11.94 16.01
N PHE A 240 -9.89 -12.61 15.20
CA PHE A 240 -11.22 -12.11 14.84
C PHE A 240 -12.17 -12.08 16.06
N LYS A 241 -12.07 -13.04 16.99
CA LYS A 241 -12.80 -12.99 18.27
C LYS A 241 -12.41 -11.75 19.09
N ASN A 242 -11.13 -11.41 19.12
CA ASN A 242 -10.65 -10.23 19.84
C ASN A 242 -11.11 -8.92 19.18
N GLU A 243 -11.05 -8.82 17.84
CA GLU A 243 -11.55 -7.65 17.11
C GLU A 243 -13.05 -7.45 17.31
N VAL A 244 -13.84 -8.53 17.28
CA VAL A 244 -15.28 -8.46 17.54
C VAL A 244 -15.55 -8.02 18.97
N LYS A 245 -14.82 -8.55 19.96
CA LYS A 245 -14.94 -8.14 21.35
C LYS A 245 -14.59 -6.65 21.55
N ASN A 246 -13.50 -6.17 20.95
CA ASN A 246 -13.09 -4.77 21.02
C ASN A 246 -14.13 -3.84 20.37
N ALA A 247 -14.71 -4.26 19.25
CA ALA A 247 -15.76 -3.49 18.59
C ALA A 247 -17.06 -3.46 19.42
N GLU A 248 -17.43 -4.58 20.06
CA GLU A 248 -18.55 -4.64 21.01
C GLU A 248 -18.33 -3.73 22.22
N GLU A 249 -17.11 -3.67 22.76
CA GLU A 249 -16.75 -2.78 23.87
C GLU A 249 -16.79 -1.30 23.46
N ALA A 250 -16.24 -0.94 22.30
CA ALA A 250 -16.29 0.43 21.79
C ALA A 250 -17.72 0.92 21.57
N VAL A 251 -18.62 0.04 21.11
CA VAL A 251 -20.04 0.36 20.96
C VAL A 251 -20.72 0.57 22.32
N LYS A 252 -20.48 -0.30 23.31
CA LYS A 252 -21.01 -0.11 24.68
C LYS A 252 -20.59 1.24 25.27
N ILE A 253 -19.35 1.66 25.03
CA ILE A 253 -18.85 2.97 25.44
C ILE A 253 -19.61 4.09 24.71
N ALA A 254 -19.82 3.98 23.40
CA ALA A 254 -20.58 4.96 22.63
C ALA A 254 -22.06 5.06 23.09
N GLU A 255 -22.69 3.94 23.44
CA GLU A 255 -24.03 3.89 24.03
C GLU A 255 -24.09 4.60 25.39
N LEU A 256 -23.09 4.38 26.25
CA LEU A 256 -22.99 5.06 27.54
C LEU A 256 -22.85 6.58 27.37
N ILE A 257 -21.99 7.01 26.44
CA ILE A 257 -21.82 8.44 26.10
C ILE A 257 -23.13 9.03 25.58
N LEU A 258 -23.86 8.31 24.73
CA LEU A 258 -25.15 8.74 24.20
C LEU A 258 -26.21 8.85 25.31
N LYS A 259 -26.29 7.86 26.20
CA LYS A 259 -27.18 7.88 27.38
C LYS A 259 -26.83 9.01 28.33
N GLU A 260 -25.54 9.28 28.57
CA GLU A 260 -25.11 10.39 29.42
C GLU A 260 -25.46 11.74 28.77
N ALA A 261 -25.27 11.88 27.46
CA ALA A 261 -25.69 13.07 26.72
C ALA A 261 -27.21 13.27 26.78
N GLN A 262 -28.01 12.20 26.68
CA GLN A 262 -29.46 12.24 26.89
C GLN A 262 -29.83 12.67 28.31
N MET A 263 -29.16 12.12 29.33
CA MET A 263 -29.40 12.47 30.73
C MET A 263 -29.03 13.93 31.02
N LYS A 264 -27.97 14.46 30.40
CA LYS A 264 -27.61 15.89 30.48
C LYS A 264 -28.65 16.79 29.81
N VAL A 265 -29.17 16.39 28.65
CA VAL A 265 -30.28 17.11 27.98
C VAL A 265 -31.55 17.08 28.85
N ASN A 266 -31.91 15.92 29.41
CA ASN A 266 -33.07 15.79 30.29
C ASN A 266 -32.91 16.56 31.62
N LYS A 267 -31.69 16.65 32.17
CA LYS A 267 -31.41 17.47 33.36
C LYS A 267 -31.52 18.97 33.07
N LEU A 268 -31.05 19.43 31.91
CA LEU A 268 -31.26 20.81 31.44
C LEU A 268 -32.75 21.15 31.28
N ASP A 269 -33.60 20.15 31.02
CA ASP A 269 -35.06 20.29 30.97
C ASP A 269 -35.74 20.31 32.34
N THR A 270 -35.08 19.83 33.40
CA THR A 270 -35.69 19.76 34.74
C THR A 270 -35.51 21.07 35.52
N THR A 271 -34.58 21.94 35.11
CA THR A 271 -34.23 23.19 35.83
C THR A 271 -34.74 24.47 35.18
N LEU A 272 -35.59 24.41 34.13
CA LEU A 272 -36.13 25.60 33.46
C LEU A 272 -37.65 25.51 33.28
N SER A 273 -38.31 26.64 33.61
CA SER A 273 -39.73 26.92 33.37
C SER A 273 -40.18 26.57 31.95
N PRO A 274 -41.48 26.28 31.72
CA PRO A 274 -41.98 25.85 30.42
C PRO A 274 -41.51 26.78 29.29
N PRO A 275 -41.01 26.24 28.15
CA PRO A 275 -40.46 27.05 27.08
C PRO A 275 -41.54 27.97 26.50
N PRO A 276 -41.20 29.22 26.11
CA PRO A 276 -42.14 30.15 25.50
C PRO A 276 -42.79 29.52 24.24
N LYS A 277 -44.06 29.89 23.96
CA LYS A 277 -44.86 29.31 22.86
C LYS A 277 -44.14 29.32 21.49
N SER A 278 -43.21 30.25 21.28
CA SER A 278 -42.38 30.40 20.08
C SER A 278 -41.34 29.28 19.89
N GLU A 279 -40.84 28.66 20.96
CA GLU A 279 -39.70 27.72 20.91
C GLU A 279 -40.08 26.25 21.15
N LYS A 280 -41.30 25.99 21.65
CA LYS A 280 -41.84 24.64 21.90
C LYS A 280 -41.71 23.70 20.69
N ARG A 281 -41.88 24.23 19.48
CA ARG A 281 -41.78 23.46 18.23
C ARG A 281 -40.34 23.07 17.88
N SER A 282 -39.37 23.92 18.18
CA SER A 282 -37.93 23.66 18.00
C SER A 282 -37.44 22.60 18.99
N TYR A 283 -37.86 22.72 20.24
CA TYR A 283 -37.56 21.76 21.30
C TYR A 283 -38.12 20.35 21.00
N MET A 284 -39.38 20.25 20.58
CA MET A 284 -39.98 18.96 20.19
C MET A 284 -39.27 18.32 18.99
N ARG A 285 -38.88 19.10 17.96
CA ARG A 285 -38.08 18.59 16.83
C ARG A 285 -36.71 18.07 17.28
N LYS A 286 -36.04 18.74 18.21
CA LYS A 286 -34.74 18.30 18.75
C LYS A 286 -34.86 16.97 19.50
N ARG A 287 -35.95 16.81 20.27
CA ARG A 287 -36.29 15.55 20.96
C ARG A 287 -36.59 14.41 19.99
N GLU A 288 -37.39 14.65 18.96
CA GLU A 288 -37.70 13.66 17.91
C GLU A 288 -36.45 13.25 17.11
N ASN A 289 -35.63 14.21 16.71
CA ASN A 289 -34.36 13.95 16.01
C ASN A 289 -33.39 13.12 16.86
N ASN A 290 -33.28 13.42 18.16
CA ASN A 290 -32.43 12.66 19.08
C ASN A 290 -32.96 11.22 19.26
N LYS A 291 -34.28 11.03 19.38
CA LYS A 291 -34.87 9.69 19.46
C LYS A 291 -34.61 8.88 18.18
N MET A 292 -34.77 9.52 17.02
CA MET A 292 -34.51 8.89 15.71
C MET A 292 -33.03 8.52 15.54
N LEU A 293 -32.10 9.35 16.04
CA LEU A 293 -30.67 9.06 15.99
C LEU A 293 -30.31 7.81 16.82
N VAL A 294 -30.92 7.66 17.99
CA VAL A 294 -30.71 6.50 18.88
C VAL A 294 -31.23 5.23 18.24
N GLU A 295 -32.46 5.25 17.71
CA GLU A 295 -33.04 4.11 16.99
C GLU A 295 -32.21 3.73 15.75
N LYS A 296 -31.62 4.71 15.06
CA LYS A 296 -30.72 4.48 13.93
C LYS A 296 -29.40 3.84 14.37
N LEU A 297 -28.84 4.26 15.50
CA LEU A 297 -27.64 3.67 16.09
C LEU A 297 -27.88 2.22 16.54
N ASP A 298 -29.01 1.92 17.19
CA ASP A 298 -29.39 0.57 17.59
C ASP A 298 -29.55 -0.37 16.39
N ARG A 299 -30.12 0.11 15.28
CA ARG A 299 -30.19 -0.66 14.03
C ARG A 299 -28.82 -0.94 13.41
N ILE A 300 -27.93 0.04 13.43
CA ILE A 300 -26.55 -0.13 12.97
C ILE A 300 -25.85 -1.18 13.83
N PHE A 301 -26.05 -1.15 15.16
CA PHE A 301 -25.52 -2.13 16.10
C PHE A 301 -26.00 -3.55 15.81
N LEU A 302 -27.31 -3.75 15.66
CA LEU A 302 -27.89 -5.06 15.41
C LEU A 302 -27.35 -5.65 14.09
N ASN A 303 -27.28 -4.83 13.04
CA ASN A 303 -26.72 -5.25 11.75
C ASN A 303 -25.23 -5.59 11.85
N PHE A 304 -24.46 -4.81 12.59
CA PHE A 304 -23.03 -5.04 12.81
C PHE A 304 -22.78 -6.34 13.61
N SER A 305 -23.52 -6.56 14.69
CA SER A 305 -23.43 -7.78 15.50
C SER A 305 -23.84 -9.03 14.68
N ILE A 306 -24.93 -8.94 13.91
CA ILE A 306 -25.36 -10.04 13.01
C ILE A 306 -24.31 -10.32 11.95
N PHE A 307 -23.73 -9.29 11.33
CA PHE A 307 -22.68 -9.43 10.32
C PHE A 307 -21.44 -10.12 10.89
N ASN A 308 -20.95 -9.63 12.03
CA ASN A 308 -19.76 -10.21 12.69
C ASN A 308 -20.01 -11.64 13.17
N SER A 309 -21.18 -11.93 13.74
CA SER A 309 -21.56 -13.29 14.15
C SER A 309 -21.62 -14.26 12.95
N ARG A 310 -22.08 -13.80 11.79
CA ARG A 310 -22.06 -14.56 10.54
C ARG A 310 -20.63 -14.78 10.03
N GLU A 311 -19.78 -13.78 10.08
CA GLU A 311 -18.37 -13.87 9.65
C GLU A 311 -17.52 -14.73 10.60
N LEU A 312 -17.82 -14.72 11.91
CA LEU A 312 -17.20 -15.56 12.95
C LEU A 312 -17.45 -17.04 12.70
N LYS A 313 -18.63 -17.37 12.14
CA LYS A 313 -19.06 -18.74 11.85
C LYS A 313 -18.49 -19.29 10.54
N LYS A 314 -17.98 -18.43 9.64
CA LYS A 314 -17.33 -18.89 8.40
C LYS A 314 -15.91 -19.35 8.70
N ALA A 315 -15.63 -20.64 8.50
CA ALA A 315 -14.27 -21.14 8.46
C ALA A 315 -13.53 -20.47 7.29
N LYS A 316 -12.59 -19.57 7.60
CA LYS A 316 -11.77 -18.92 6.56
C LYS A 316 -10.71 -19.90 6.09
N THR A 317 -10.77 -20.21 4.80
CA THR A 317 -9.85 -21.13 4.13
C THR A 317 -8.84 -20.35 3.30
N LEU A 318 -7.58 -20.77 3.35
CA LEU A 318 -6.53 -20.30 2.46
C LEU A 318 -6.47 -21.21 1.23
N SER A 319 -6.39 -20.59 0.06
CA SER A 319 -6.18 -21.30 -1.20
C SER A 319 -4.69 -21.38 -1.47
N LEU A 320 -4.14 -22.59 -1.40
CA LEU A 320 -2.76 -22.90 -1.76
C LEU A 320 -2.74 -23.42 -3.19
N PHE A 321 -2.02 -22.74 -4.08
CA PHE A 321 -1.85 -23.17 -5.46
C PHE A 321 -0.46 -23.76 -5.63
N PHE A 322 -0.33 -24.87 -6.34
CA PHE A 322 0.96 -25.47 -6.69
C PHE A 322 0.99 -25.81 -8.16
N GLY A 323 2.16 -25.65 -8.79
CA GLY A 323 2.38 -26.01 -10.19
C GLY A 323 3.87 -26.11 -10.49
N VAL A 324 4.23 -26.69 -11.63
CA VAL A 324 5.64 -26.81 -12.04
C VAL A 324 6.02 -25.66 -12.97
N SER A 325 7.13 -24.99 -12.67
CA SER A 325 7.77 -24.06 -13.60
C SER A 325 8.50 -24.82 -14.70
N VAL A 326 8.02 -24.70 -15.93
CA VAL A 326 8.60 -25.39 -17.11
C VAL A 326 9.78 -24.61 -17.68
N GLU A 327 9.72 -23.27 -17.62
CA GLU A 327 10.74 -22.38 -18.18
C GLU A 327 12.09 -22.54 -17.49
N ASN A 328 12.09 -22.64 -16.15
CA ASN A 328 13.31 -22.85 -15.39
C ASN A 328 13.05 -23.64 -14.10
N ARG A 329 13.67 -24.81 -13.98
CA ARG A 329 13.49 -25.72 -12.84
C ARG A 329 14.23 -25.27 -11.57
N SER A 330 15.27 -24.44 -11.70
CA SER A 330 15.97 -23.85 -10.55
C SER A 330 15.10 -22.81 -9.82
N GLN A 331 14.13 -22.25 -10.55
CA GLN A 331 13.16 -21.25 -10.12
C GLN A 331 11.97 -21.81 -9.31
N ALA A 332 12.20 -22.87 -8.53
CA ALA A 332 11.24 -23.42 -7.59
C ALA A 332 11.09 -22.55 -6.32
N GLY A 333 10.03 -22.76 -5.56
CA GLY A 333 9.80 -22.13 -4.25
C GLY A 333 8.43 -21.48 -4.11
N MET A 334 8.17 -20.91 -2.94
CA MET A 334 6.87 -20.36 -2.58
C MET A 334 6.82 -18.85 -2.82
N PHE A 335 5.74 -18.39 -3.43
CA PHE A 335 5.37 -16.98 -3.56
C PHE A 335 4.22 -16.69 -2.60
N ILE A 336 4.48 -15.81 -1.65
CA ILE A 336 3.58 -15.52 -0.54
C ILE A 336 3.16 -14.07 -0.67
N TYR A 337 1.87 -13.88 -0.99
CA TYR A 337 1.24 -12.58 -1.13
C TYR A 337 0.47 -12.24 0.14
N SER A 338 0.45 -10.97 0.52
CA SER A 338 -0.46 -10.40 1.51
C SER A 338 -1.37 -9.40 0.81
N ASN A 339 -2.67 -9.68 0.81
CA ASN A 339 -3.70 -8.89 0.16
C ASN A 339 -3.30 -8.46 -1.27
N SER A 340 -2.95 -9.47 -2.07
CA SER A 340 -2.50 -9.38 -3.46
C SER A 340 -1.15 -8.70 -3.70
N ARG A 341 -0.41 -8.25 -2.68
CA ARG A 341 0.98 -7.76 -2.79
C ARG A 341 1.96 -8.85 -2.41
N LEU A 342 2.94 -9.15 -3.26
CA LEU A 342 4.02 -10.10 -2.95
C LEU A 342 4.75 -9.68 -1.66
N ILE A 343 5.07 -10.59 -0.75
CA ILE A 343 5.85 -10.28 0.47
C ILE A 343 7.13 -11.11 0.49
N LYS A 344 7.00 -12.42 0.24
CA LYS A 344 8.13 -13.34 0.12
C LYS A 344 8.05 -14.07 -1.22
N MET A 345 9.20 -14.28 -1.85
CA MET A 345 9.29 -14.97 -3.13
C MET A 345 10.38 -16.03 -3.08
N ARG A 346 10.12 -17.14 -3.78
CA ARG A 346 11.06 -18.24 -3.97
C ARG A 346 11.52 -18.90 -2.65
N GLU A 347 10.68 -18.84 -1.62
CA GLU A 347 10.95 -19.47 -0.32
C GLU A 347 10.89 -20.99 -0.45
N LYS A 348 11.96 -21.69 -0.08
CA LYS A 348 11.98 -23.16 -0.17
C LYS A 348 11.28 -23.75 1.05
N VAL A 349 10.44 -24.77 0.84
CA VAL A 349 9.71 -25.44 1.93
C VAL A 349 9.78 -26.96 1.82
N GLY A 350 9.66 -27.63 2.97
CA GLY A 350 9.57 -29.09 3.05
C GLY A 350 10.73 -29.79 2.32
N PRO A 351 10.46 -30.72 1.39
CA PRO A 351 11.49 -31.44 0.63
C PRO A 351 12.48 -30.57 -0.16
N GLN A 352 12.10 -29.34 -0.53
CA GLN A 352 12.98 -28.43 -1.27
C GLN A 352 14.16 -27.92 -0.44
N LEU A 353 14.09 -28.02 0.89
CA LEU A 353 15.18 -27.64 1.80
C LEU A 353 16.27 -28.70 1.86
N LYS A 354 15.99 -29.94 1.45
CA LYS A 354 16.94 -31.05 1.52
C LYS A 354 17.90 -31.01 0.33
N LEU A 355 19.19 -30.88 0.62
CA LEU A 355 20.24 -30.94 -0.38
C LEU A 355 20.14 -32.27 -1.16
N LYS A 356 20.20 -32.22 -2.50
CA LYS A 356 20.08 -33.36 -3.44
C LYS A 356 18.69 -34.02 -3.56
N SER A 357 17.67 -33.53 -2.87
CA SER A 357 16.30 -34.03 -3.07
C SER A 357 15.73 -33.54 -4.39
N LEU A 358 15.39 -34.45 -5.31
CA LEU A 358 14.64 -34.14 -6.54
C LEU A 358 13.15 -33.90 -6.26
N LEU A 359 12.66 -34.30 -5.07
CA LEU A 359 11.26 -34.18 -4.71
C LEU A 359 10.91 -32.70 -4.49
N GLY A 360 9.98 -32.19 -5.30
CA GLY A 360 9.58 -30.78 -5.28
C GLY A 360 10.48 -29.85 -6.10
N ALA A 361 11.46 -30.39 -6.85
CA ALA A 361 12.26 -29.59 -7.79
C ALA A 361 11.36 -29.00 -8.90
N GLY A 362 11.62 -27.74 -9.28
CA GLY A 362 10.78 -27.00 -10.22
C GLY A 362 9.37 -26.62 -9.73
N VAL A 363 8.94 -27.08 -8.55
CA VAL A 363 7.59 -26.78 -8.04
C VAL A 363 7.53 -25.37 -7.45
N VAL A 364 6.55 -24.61 -7.91
CA VAL A 364 6.20 -23.29 -7.40
C VAL A 364 4.89 -23.40 -6.63
N GLY A 365 4.87 -22.89 -5.40
CA GLY A 365 3.65 -22.75 -4.61
C GLY A 365 3.28 -21.29 -4.46
N ILE A 366 1.98 -20.98 -4.41
CA ILE A 366 1.47 -19.62 -4.36
C ILE A 366 0.34 -19.54 -3.35
N VAL A 367 0.37 -18.52 -2.50
CA VAL A 367 -0.70 -18.22 -1.54
C VAL A 367 -0.95 -16.72 -1.47
N ASN A 368 -2.22 -16.34 -1.36
CA ASN A 368 -2.62 -14.96 -1.09
C ASN A 368 -3.31 -14.89 0.27
N ILE A 369 -2.65 -14.24 1.22
CA ILE A 369 -3.04 -14.16 2.62
C ILE A 369 -3.81 -12.86 2.86
N PRO A 370 -5.06 -12.93 3.34
CA PRO A 370 -5.78 -11.75 3.82
C PRO A 370 -5.05 -11.08 5.00
N LEU A 371 -5.12 -9.75 5.10
CA LEU A 371 -4.46 -8.99 6.16
C LEU A 371 -4.92 -9.41 7.56
N GLU A 372 -6.17 -9.86 7.67
CA GLU A 372 -6.79 -10.30 8.92
C GLU A 372 -6.18 -11.61 9.46
N ILE A 373 -5.43 -12.34 8.64
CA ILE A 373 -4.72 -13.56 9.06
C ILE A 373 -3.26 -13.24 9.39
N MET A 374 -2.58 -12.48 8.53
CA MET A 374 -1.17 -12.18 8.71
C MET A 374 -0.81 -10.82 8.13
N GLU A 375 -0.33 -9.95 9.01
CA GLU A 375 0.12 -8.61 8.64
C GLU A 375 1.60 -8.59 8.23
N PRO A 376 1.94 -7.84 7.17
CA PRO A 376 3.32 -7.65 6.76
C PRO A 376 4.08 -6.72 7.73
N SER A 377 5.41 -6.79 7.73
CA SER A 377 6.29 -5.85 8.41
C SER A 377 6.22 -4.44 7.79
N HIS A 378 6.84 -3.45 8.44
CA HIS A 378 6.84 -2.05 7.98
C HIS A 378 7.37 -1.89 6.54
N ASN A 379 8.45 -2.59 6.17
CA ASN A 379 9.02 -2.58 4.82
C ASN A 379 8.28 -3.50 3.82
N LYS A 380 7.27 -4.25 4.29
CA LYS A 380 6.47 -5.21 3.51
C LYS A 380 7.28 -6.27 2.77
N GLN A 381 8.43 -6.66 3.32
CA GLN A 381 9.23 -7.80 2.83
C GLN A 381 9.16 -9.00 3.78
N GLU A 382 8.50 -8.85 4.93
CA GLU A 382 8.36 -9.90 5.95
C GLU A 382 6.97 -9.86 6.57
N PHE A 383 6.70 -10.80 7.47
CA PHE A 383 5.47 -10.85 8.27
C PHE A 383 5.79 -10.62 9.73
N LEU A 384 4.92 -9.89 10.43
CA LEU A 384 5.14 -9.56 11.85
C LEU A 384 5.07 -10.79 12.75
N ASN A 385 4.13 -11.71 12.49
CA ASN A 385 3.99 -12.93 13.27
C ASN A 385 4.84 -14.06 12.68
N VAL A 386 6.08 -14.17 13.17
CA VAL A 386 7.06 -15.17 12.73
C VAL A 386 6.59 -16.61 13.01
N GLN A 387 5.83 -16.84 14.08
CA GLN A 387 5.34 -18.17 14.45
C GLN A 387 4.29 -18.67 13.45
N GLU A 388 3.30 -17.84 13.13
CA GLU A 388 2.27 -18.14 12.14
C GLU A 388 2.87 -18.27 10.72
N TYR A 389 3.82 -17.40 10.37
CA TYR A 389 4.56 -17.51 9.11
C TYR A 389 5.31 -18.84 9.01
N SER A 390 6.05 -19.22 10.06
CA SER A 390 6.78 -20.49 10.09
C SER A 390 5.84 -21.69 10.05
N HIS A 391 4.67 -21.60 10.70
CA HIS A 391 3.63 -22.62 10.61
C HIS A 391 3.09 -22.76 9.18
N LEU A 392 2.79 -21.64 8.52
CA LEU A 392 2.36 -21.64 7.11
C LEU A 392 3.40 -22.31 6.20
N LEU A 393 4.69 -22.01 6.36
CA LEU A 393 5.74 -22.66 5.57
C LEU A 393 5.77 -24.19 5.77
N LYS A 394 5.58 -24.66 7.01
CA LYS A 394 5.48 -26.10 7.32
C LYS A 394 4.26 -26.72 6.62
N VAL A 395 3.11 -26.07 6.68
CA VAL A 395 1.87 -26.51 6.01
C VAL A 395 2.06 -26.55 4.49
N MET A 396 2.62 -25.50 3.89
CA MET A 396 2.93 -25.47 2.46
C MET A 396 3.89 -26.60 2.06
N GLY A 397 4.88 -26.93 2.91
CA GLY A 397 5.76 -28.08 2.72
C GLY A 397 5.03 -29.42 2.72
N GLN A 398 4.01 -29.60 3.55
CA GLN A 398 3.18 -30.81 3.55
C GLN A 398 2.31 -30.92 2.29
N TYR A 399 1.66 -29.81 1.90
CA TYR A 399 0.86 -29.78 0.66
C TYR A 399 1.73 -29.90 -0.60
N LEU A 400 2.98 -29.46 -0.57
CA LEU A 400 3.94 -29.71 -1.65
C LEU A 400 4.19 -31.21 -1.85
N VAL A 401 4.37 -31.96 -0.76
CA VAL A 401 4.51 -33.43 -0.82
C VAL A 401 3.24 -34.06 -1.38
N GLN A 402 2.07 -33.60 -0.92
CA GLN A 402 0.79 -34.07 -1.45
C GLN A 402 0.65 -33.78 -2.95
N TYR A 403 1.02 -32.58 -3.39
CA TYR A 403 1.03 -32.20 -4.80
C TYR A 403 1.91 -33.11 -5.65
N CYS A 404 3.12 -33.44 -5.17
CA CYS A 404 4.02 -34.35 -5.88
C CYS A 404 3.42 -35.75 -6.03
N LYS A 405 2.78 -36.28 -4.98
CA LYS A 405 2.07 -37.57 -5.01
C LYS A 405 0.89 -37.54 -5.99
N ASP A 406 0.05 -36.54 -5.85
CA ASP A 406 -1.15 -36.29 -6.64
C ASP A 406 -0.91 -36.20 -8.15
N THR A 407 0.26 -35.69 -8.53
CA THR A 407 0.61 -35.44 -9.93
C THR A 407 1.54 -36.50 -10.51
N GLY A 408 2.05 -37.43 -9.69
CA GLY A 408 3.03 -38.45 -10.08
C GLY A 408 4.37 -37.87 -10.53
N ILE A 409 4.61 -36.58 -10.34
CA ILE A 409 5.75 -35.86 -10.93
C ILE A 409 7.10 -36.33 -10.37
N SER A 410 7.12 -36.89 -9.16
CA SER A 410 8.31 -37.51 -8.56
C SER A 410 8.85 -38.69 -9.37
N GLU A 411 8.02 -39.39 -10.14
CA GLU A 411 8.44 -40.53 -10.97
C GLU A 411 9.11 -40.06 -12.29
N TYR A 412 8.67 -38.91 -12.82
CA TYR A 412 9.21 -38.34 -14.06
C TYR A 412 10.56 -37.64 -13.88
N PHE A 413 10.89 -37.20 -12.66
CA PHE A 413 12.18 -36.55 -12.37
C PHE A 413 13.33 -37.53 -12.16
N VAL A 414 13.07 -38.84 -12.08
CA VAL A 414 14.09 -39.89 -11.98
C VAL A 414 14.69 -40.24 -13.36
N ILE A 415 14.08 -39.80 -14.45
CA ILE A 415 14.53 -40.08 -15.82
C ILE A 415 14.95 -38.76 -16.49
N ARG A 416 16.17 -38.28 -16.17
CA ARG A 416 17.05 -37.55 -17.10
C ARG A 416 18.41 -37.28 -16.50
#